data_AF-A0A436WWA8-F1
#
_entry.id   AF-A0A436WWA8-F1
#
_cell.length_a   1.000
_cell.length_b   1.000
_cell.length_c   1.000
_cell.angle_alpha   90.00
_cell.angle_beta   90.00
_cell.angle_gamma   90.00
#
_symmetry.space_group_name_H-M   'P 1'
#
loop_
_entity.id
_entity.type
_entity.pdbx_description
1 polymer ?
#
loop_
_entity_poly.entity_id
_entity_poly.type
_entity_poly.pdbx_seq_one_letter_code
_entity_poly.pdbx_strand_id
1 'polypeptide(L)'
;MFFELASNAAKYGALSAEKGRVEVSWRIEGSETLSIDWKESGGPKVKGPPKRSFGTTFIQQSLEYELGGNVDLQFKPSGLECLLRIPLPKSEMIDYLSLPAPGKV
;
A
#
# COMPACT_ATOMS: atom_id res chain seq x y z
N MET A 1 0.15 6.32 2.90
CA MET A 1 0.49 4.90 3.18
C MET A 1 1.84 4.47 2.62
N PHE A 2 2.07 4.50 1.30
CA PHE A 2 3.36 4.10 0.73
C PHE A 2 4.56 4.90 1.26
N PHE A 3 4.38 6.20 1.50
CA PHE A 3 5.41 7.02 2.13
C PHE A 3 5.81 6.48 3.51
N GLU A 4 4.85 6.09 4.35
CA GLU A 4 5.12 5.51 5.68
C GLU A 4 5.75 4.12 5.58
N LEU A 5 5.28 3.26 4.66
CA LEU A 5 5.90 1.95 4.41
C LEU A 5 7.36 2.10 3.97
N ALA A 6 7.65 3.00 3.03
CA ALA A 6 9.01 3.27 2.56
C ALA A 6 9.90 3.88 3.66
N SER A 7 9.37 4.83 4.43
CA SER A 7 10.06 5.44 5.58
C SER A 7 10.43 4.38 6.63
N ASN A 8 9.52 3.47 6.94
CA ASN A 8 9.78 2.36 7.87
C ASN A 8 10.79 1.36 7.29
N ALA A 9 10.68 1.01 6.01
CA ALA A 9 11.64 0.13 5.35
C ALA A 9 13.06 0.71 5.38
N ALA A 10 13.22 2.03 5.19
CA ALA A 10 14.52 2.71 5.24
C ALA A 10 15.10 2.82 6.64
N LYS A 11 14.26 3.05 7.66
CA LYS A 11 14.71 3.24 9.05
C LYS A 11 14.95 1.92 9.78
N TYR A 12 14.11 0.92 9.53
CA TYR A 12 14.01 -0.27 10.36
C TYR A 12 13.95 -1.59 9.58
N GLY A 13 13.66 -1.53 8.28
CA GLY A 13 13.33 -2.70 7.47
C GLY A 13 14.35 -2.98 6.37
N ALA A 14 13.87 -3.52 5.25
CA ALA A 14 14.70 -3.95 4.13
C ALA A 14 15.66 -2.86 3.64
N LEU A 15 15.18 -1.65 3.40
CA LEU A 15 15.99 -0.58 2.80
C LEU A 15 17.05 0.02 3.75
N SER A 16 17.08 -0.41 5.01
CA SER A 16 18.17 -0.08 5.94
C SER A 16 19.43 -0.93 5.75
N ALA A 17 19.33 -2.05 4.99
CA ALA A 17 20.43 -2.97 4.74
C ALA A 17 20.84 -2.96 3.27
N GLU A 18 22.14 -3.09 3.00
CA GLU A 18 22.72 -3.05 1.65
C GLU A 18 22.12 -4.09 0.69
N LYS A 19 21.74 -5.28 1.21
CA LYS A 19 21.13 -6.37 0.44
C LYS A 19 19.61 -6.39 0.48
N GLY A 20 18.99 -5.44 1.18
CA GLY A 20 17.56 -5.45 1.36
C GLY A 20 16.78 -5.04 0.12
N ARG A 21 15.58 -5.57 0.00
CA ARG A 21 14.68 -5.32 -1.13
C ARG A 21 13.25 -5.12 -0.65
N VAL A 22 12.55 -4.22 -1.32
CA VAL A 22 11.10 -4.08 -1.27
C VAL A 22 10.55 -4.50 -2.61
N GLU A 23 9.62 -5.44 -2.60
CA GLU A 23 8.81 -5.81 -3.76
C GLU A 23 7.40 -5.25 -3.56
N VAL A 24 6.88 -4.56 -4.58
CA VAL A 24 5.51 -4.08 -4.62
C VAL A 24 4.84 -4.66 -5.85
N SER A 25 3.77 -5.41 -5.66
CA SER A 25 2.94 -5.94 -6.74
C SER A 25 1.47 -5.62 -6.47
N TRP A 26 0.66 -5.57 -7.52
CA TRP A 26 -0.76 -5.29 -7.38
C TRP A 26 -1.58 -6.05 -8.41
N ARG A 27 -2.85 -6.26 -8.09
CA ARG A 27 -3.85 -6.87 -8.97
C ARG A 27 -5.23 -6.29 -8.67
N ILE A 28 -6.12 -6.34 -9.64
CA ILE A 28 -7.54 -6.12 -9.41
C ILE A 28 -8.16 -7.48 -9.07
N GLU A 29 -8.80 -7.57 -7.91
CA GLU A 29 -9.58 -8.73 -7.49
C GLU A 29 -11.06 -8.49 -7.86
N GLY A 30 -11.57 -9.30 -8.78
CA GLY A 30 -12.89 -9.06 -9.39
C GLY A 30 -12.89 -7.78 -10.22
N SER A 31 -13.86 -6.90 -9.99
CA SER A 31 -14.00 -5.61 -10.69
C SER A 31 -13.94 -4.39 -9.77
N GLU A 32 -13.85 -4.59 -8.46
CA GLU A 32 -14.14 -3.53 -7.48
C GLU A 32 -13.07 -3.43 -6.39
N THR A 33 -11.99 -4.21 -6.42
CA THR A 33 -10.96 -4.15 -5.39
C THR A 33 -9.57 -4.17 -6.00
N LEU A 34 -8.76 -3.17 -5.67
CA LEU A 34 -7.33 -3.14 -5.92
C LEU A 34 -6.61 -3.76 -4.71
N SER A 35 -5.91 -4.85 -4.94
CA SER A 35 -5.12 -5.56 -3.94
C SER A 35 -3.64 -5.31 -4.22
N ILE A 36 -2.94 -4.75 -3.24
CA ILE A 36 -1.53 -4.37 -3.33
C ILE A 36 -0.74 -5.13 -2.27
N ASP A 37 0.25 -5.89 -2.73
CA ASP A 37 1.19 -6.65 -1.92
C ASP A 37 2.51 -5.87 -1.80
N TRP A 38 2.93 -5.60 -0.57
CA TRP A 38 4.25 -5.05 -0.21
C TRP A 38 5.03 -6.10 0.57
N LYS A 39 6.21 -6.47 0.10
CA LYS A 39 7.06 -7.48 0.73
C LYS A 39 8.48 -6.99 0.91
N GLU A 40 8.98 -7.08 2.13
CA GLU A 40 10.35 -6.79 2.49
C GLU A 40 11.17 -8.07 2.64
N SER A 41 12.41 -8.03 2.16
CA SER A 41 13.36 -9.14 2.27
C SER A 41 14.79 -8.63 2.36
N GLY A 42 15.71 -9.47 2.85
CA GLY A 42 17.14 -9.15 2.92
C GLY A 42 17.52 -8.05 3.93
N GLY A 43 16.54 -7.57 4.72
CA GLY A 43 16.74 -6.60 5.79
C GLY A 43 17.17 -7.24 7.13
N PRO A 44 17.30 -6.42 8.18
CA PRO A 44 17.50 -6.92 9.54
C PRO A 44 16.36 -7.85 9.98
N LYS A 45 16.65 -8.83 10.85
CA LYS A 45 15.61 -9.72 11.40
C LYS A 45 14.56 -8.92 12.16
N VAL A 46 13.31 -9.03 11.71
CA VAL A 46 12.16 -8.44 12.42
C VAL A 46 11.85 -9.31 13.64
N LYS A 47 11.81 -8.68 14.82
CA LYS A 47 11.58 -9.38 16.10
C LYS A 47 10.10 -9.49 16.51
N GLY A 48 9.19 -9.06 15.64
CA GLY A 48 7.75 -8.97 15.89
C GLY A 48 7.22 -7.56 15.65
N PRO A 49 5.91 -7.33 15.80
CA PRO A 49 5.32 -6.01 15.63
C PRO A 49 5.94 -5.01 16.63
N PRO A 50 6.30 -3.79 16.20
CA PRO A 50 6.76 -2.77 17.12
C PRO A 50 5.67 -2.49 18.16
N LYS A 51 6.06 -2.24 19.42
CA LYS A 51 5.11 -1.80 20.47
C LYS A 51 4.50 -0.47 20.02
N ARG A 52 3.29 -0.50 19.44
CA ARG A 52 2.52 0.66 18.92
C ARG A 52 3.42 1.72 18.28
N SER A 53 3.85 1.51 17.03
CA SER A 53 4.44 2.59 16.25
C SER A 53 3.34 3.41 15.57
N PHE A 54 3.52 4.73 15.57
CA PHE A 54 2.58 5.69 14.97
C PHE A 54 2.27 5.34 13.50
N GLY A 55 3.27 4.84 12.75
CA GLY A 55 3.14 4.49 11.35
C GLY A 55 2.20 3.30 11.07
N THR A 56 2.20 2.25 11.89
CA THR A 56 1.28 1.11 11.69
C THR A 56 -0.17 1.48 11.97
N THR A 57 -0.39 2.30 13.01
CA THR A 57 -1.72 2.84 13.32
C THR A 57 -2.20 3.79 12.22
N PHE A 58 -1.32 4.64 11.70
CA PHE A 58 -1.63 5.54 10.59
C PHE A 58 -2.01 4.78 9.31
N ILE A 59 -1.25 3.73 8.94
CA ILE A 59 -1.57 2.92 7.75
C ILE A 59 -2.95 2.24 7.88
N GLN A 60 -3.26 1.69 9.05
CA GLN A 60 -4.57 1.11 9.34
C GLN A 60 -5.68 2.15 9.26
N GLN A 61 -5.53 3.27 9.97
CA GLN A 61 -6.54 4.32 10.02
C GLN A 61 -6.75 4.99 8.66
N SER A 62 -5.70 5.35 7.93
CA SER A 62 -5.85 5.98 6.61
C SER A 62 -6.59 5.08 5.63
N LEU A 63 -6.30 3.77 5.62
CA LEU A 63 -6.95 2.87 4.67
C LEU A 63 -8.42 2.60 5.03
N GLU A 64 -8.72 2.42 6.32
CA GLU A 64 -10.07 2.15 6.81
C GLU A 64 -10.97 3.39 6.73
N TYR A 65 -10.47 4.57 7.09
CA TYR A 65 -11.27 5.80 7.13
C TYR A 65 -11.34 6.55 5.80
N GLU A 66 -10.28 6.60 5.00
CA GLU A 66 -10.27 7.41 3.76
C GLU A 66 -10.71 6.62 2.52
N LEU A 67 -10.46 5.31 2.50
CA LEU A 67 -10.66 4.48 1.32
C LEU A 67 -11.68 3.36 1.52
N GLY A 68 -12.17 3.14 2.75
CA GLY A 68 -13.08 2.02 3.06
C GLY A 68 -12.43 0.65 2.83
N GLY A 69 -11.10 0.60 2.83
CA GLY A 69 -10.31 -0.61 2.59
C GLY A 69 -9.88 -1.31 3.85
N ASN A 70 -9.11 -2.38 3.72
CA ASN A 70 -8.49 -3.06 4.86
C ASN A 70 -7.03 -3.46 4.60
N VAL A 71 -6.24 -3.44 5.67
CA VAL A 71 -4.81 -3.76 5.63
C VAL A 71 -4.52 -4.97 6.52
N ASP A 72 -3.71 -5.90 6.02
CA ASP A 72 -3.11 -6.98 6.79
C ASP A 72 -1.59 -6.75 6.88
N LEU A 73 -1.05 -6.80 8.11
CA LEU A 73 0.38 -6.59 8.39
C LEU A 73 0.95 -7.82 9.09
N GLN A 74 1.91 -8.46 8.44
CA GLN A 74 2.60 -9.64 8.97
C GLN A 74 4.09 -9.34 9.16
N PHE A 75 4.51 -9.30 10.42
CA PHE A 75 5.91 -9.09 10.81
C PHE A 75 6.63 -10.44 10.89
N LYS A 76 7.20 -10.90 9.76
CA LYS A 76 7.96 -12.16 9.70
C LYS A 76 9.43 -11.92 9.97
N PRO A 77 10.18 -12.91 10.50
CA PRO A 77 11.63 -12.76 10.70
C PRO A 77 12.43 -12.36 9.45
N SER A 78 11.91 -12.67 8.26
CA SER A 78 12.47 -12.31 6.94
C SER A 78 12.20 -10.87 6.50
N GLY A 79 11.22 -10.19 7.10
CA GLY A 79 10.76 -8.86 6.69
C GLY A 79 9.25 -8.65 6.94
N LEU A 80 8.80 -7.43 6.70
CA LEU A 80 7.39 -7.08 6.69
C LEU A 80 6.70 -7.58 5.42
N GLU A 81 5.54 -8.21 5.58
CA GLU A 81 4.57 -8.41 4.49
C GLU A 81 3.32 -7.60 4.80
N CYS A 82 2.85 -6.81 3.85
CA CYS A 82 1.69 -5.94 3.98
C CYS A 82 0.77 -6.14 2.77
N LEU A 83 -0.51 -6.42 3.01
CA LEU A 83 -1.53 -6.54 1.98
C LEU A 83 -2.55 -5.41 2.19
N LEU A 84 -2.64 -4.51 1.22
CA LEU A 84 -3.62 -3.44 1.17
C LEU A 84 -4.73 -3.84 0.21
N ARG A 85 -5.99 -3.76 0.64
CA ARG A 85 -7.16 -3.91 -0.22
C ARG A 85 -7.94 -2.60 -0.24
N ILE A 86 -8.09 -2.04 -1.43
CA ILE A 86 -8.70 -0.74 -1.67
C ILE A 86 -9.91 -0.94 -2.59
N PRO A 87 -11.12 -0.59 -2.16
CA PRO A 87 -12.28 -0.51 -3.05
C PRO A 87 -11.98 0.44 -4.21
N LEU A 88 -12.19 -0.03 -5.44
CA LEU A 88 -12.17 0.81 -6.61
C LEU A 88 -13.56 1.42 -6.79
N PRO A 89 -13.66 2.72 -7.13
CA PRO A 89 -14.93 3.27 -7.57
C PRO A 89 -15.40 2.46 -8.78
N LYS A 90 -16.72 2.22 -8.88
CA LYS A 90 -17.29 1.71 -10.12
C LYS A 90 -16.83 2.65 -11.22
N SER A 91 -16.28 2.09 -12.30
CA SER A 91 -15.94 2.90 -13.47
C SER A 91 -17.23 3.56 -13.94
N GLU A 92 -17.44 4.81 -13.57
CA GLU A 92 -18.29 5.67 -14.36
C GLU A 92 -17.56 5.75 -15.70
N MET A 93 -18.15 5.15 -16.73
CA MET A 93 -17.78 5.46 -18.09
C MET A 93 -17.80 6.98 -18.19
N ILE A 94 -16.63 7.61 -18.24
CA ILE A 94 -16.54 8.98 -18.70
C ILE A 94 -17.04 8.90 -20.13
N ASP A 95 -18.28 9.35 -20.35
CA ASP A 95 -18.80 9.46 -21.69
C ASP A 95 -18.04 10.59 -22.38
N TYR A 96 -16.91 10.25 -23.00
CA TYR A 96 -16.07 11.19 -23.74
C TYR A 96 -16.85 11.87 -24.87
N LEU A 97 -18.00 11.34 -25.30
CA LEU A 97 -18.89 11.96 -26.29
C LEU A 97 -19.80 13.05 -25.68
N SER A 98 -19.88 13.14 -24.36
CA SER A 98 -20.63 14.17 -23.63
C SER A 98 -19.78 15.40 -23.25
N LEU A 99 -18.46 15.35 -23.45
CA LEU A 99 -17.58 16.49 -23.23
C LEU A 99 -17.89 17.57 -24.27
N PRO A 100 -18.06 18.85 -23.87
CA PRO A 100 -18.20 19.93 -24.83
C PRO A 100 -16.94 19.97 -25.71
N ALA A 101 -17.13 20.02 -27.03
CA ALA A 101 -16.02 20.16 -27.96
C ALA A 101 -15.16 21.36 -27.53
N PRO A 102 -13.82 21.24 -27.50
CA PRO A 102 -12.96 22.34 -27.14
C PRO A 102 -13.31 23.53 -28.03
N GLY A 103 -13.72 24.63 -27.39
CA GLY A 103 -14.23 25.82 -28.06
C GLY A 103 -13.25 26.28 -29.12
N LYS A 104 -13.74 26.44 -30.35
CA LYS A 104 -12.99 27.11 -31.41
C LYS A 104 -12.78 28.56 -30.94
N VAL A 105 -11.52 28.91 -30.70
CA VAL A 105 -11.06 30.30 -30.51
C VAL A 105 -11.19 31.03 -31.84
#